data_AF-A0A7V3NJY6-F1
#
_entry.id   AF-A0A7V3NJY6-F1
#
_cell.length_a   1.000
_cell.length_b   1.000
_cell.length_c   1.000
_cell.angle_alpha   90.00
_cell.angle_beta   90.00
_cell.angle_gamma   90.00
#
_symmetry.space_group_name_H-M   'P 1'
#
loop_
_entity.id
_entity.type
_entity.pdbx_description
1 polymer ?
#
loop_
_entity_poly.entity_id
_entity_poly.type
_entity_poly.pdbx_seq_one_letter_code
_entity_poly.pdbx_strand_id
1 'polypeptide(L)'
;MLSIPRDLYVTIPGYGENRINMANFIGDRDKYPGGGPALAKRTIEYNYGVRVDYYIRVNFDGFERIIDTIGGVDILVEKEIRDDTFPDDHYGYDPLYIPAGLIHMDGKLALKYARTRHGDSDIYRARRQQQVILAVKDKITQMNLAPSLLLKLPELMRTFSDSVETDIPVDQAIQLAQMAMDWDLSTVETAVIDDSMTVRHFTETGADVLLPLNDKVRALMDRMFGEGETPTPAAPVATPQEMDQALQEARRQAEAQSRQAALQQQLAAEGARIVVLNGTGQPDLATQVADYLRNFGFNIVAWGDADRSDYAQTVLVDYTGKEFTVSQLVGLFQVRPENVRRSPTLKDDLDVRLIVGADFQWPTASARPSPSD
;
A
#
# COMPACT_ATOMS: atom_id res chain seq x y z
N MET A 1 -14.90 -15.31 17.15
CA MET A 1 -14.96 -14.08 16.31
C MET A 1 -15.05 -12.86 17.20
N LEU A 2 -14.02 -12.00 17.15
CA LEU A 2 -13.96 -10.76 17.91
C LEU A 2 -14.19 -9.58 16.96
N SER A 3 -15.15 -8.71 17.27
CA SER A 3 -15.30 -7.43 16.58
C SER A 3 -14.63 -6.31 17.37
N ILE A 4 -13.79 -5.54 16.68
CA ILE A 4 -13.08 -4.39 17.22
C ILE A 4 -13.75 -3.11 16.70
N PRO A 5 -14.22 -2.19 17.56
CA PRO A 5 -14.81 -0.92 17.15
C PRO A 5 -13.85 -0.11 16.31
N ARG A 6 -14.36 0.46 15.22
CA ARG A 6 -13.55 1.24 14.26
C ARG A 6 -12.89 2.47 14.89
N ASP A 7 -13.52 3.02 15.93
CA ASP A 7 -13.14 4.28 16.57
C ASP A 7 -12.27 4.05 17.83
N LEU A 8 -11.84 2.81 18.06
CA LEU A 8 -10.94 2.44 19.15
C LEU A 8 -9.59 3.15 19.01
N TYR A 9 -9.18 3.90 20.01
CA TYR A 9 -7.95 4.69 20.02
C TYR A 9 -6.78 3.81 20.46
N VAL A 10 -5.84 3.59 19.55
CA VAL A 10 -4.74 2.64 19.72
C VAL A 10 -3.46 3.20 19.12
N THR A 11 -2.33 2.60 19.48
CA THR A 11 -1.05 2.92 18.84
C THR A 11 -0.99 2.26 17.47
N ILE A 12 -0.79 3.03 16.41
CA ILE A 12 -0.45 2.54 15.07
C ILE A 12 1.08 2.57 14.96
N PRO A 13 1.77 1.40 14.91
CA PRO A 13 3.24 1.34 14.93
C PRO A 13 3.87 2.18 13.81
N GLY A 14 4.77 3.10 14.17
CA GLY A 14 5.41 4.05 13.24
C GLY A 14 4.58 5.29 12.88
N TYR A 15 3.35 5.42 13.41
CA TYR A 15 2.41 6.50 13.06
C TYR A 15 1.76 7.20 14.27
N GLY A 16 2.11 6.81 15.50
CA GLY A 16 1.56 7.38 16.73
C GLY A 16 0.16 6.85 17.06
N GLU A 17 -0.58 7.54 17.93
CA GLU A 17 -1.91 7.11 18.35
C GLU A 17 -3.01 7.65 17.42
N ASN A 18 -3.93 6.77 17.02
CA ASN A 18 -5.09 7.14 16.22
C ASN A 18 -6.25 6.16 16.42
N ARG A 19 -7.40 6.44 15.81
CA ARG A 19 -8.47 5.44 15.68
C ARG A 19 -7.96 4.25 14.85
N ILE A 20 -8.28 3.04 15.26
CA ILE A 20 -7.77 1.81 14.65
C ILE A 20 -8.10 1.71 13.14
N ASN A 21 -9.25 2.24 12.71
CA ASN A 21 -9.61 2.27 11.30
C ASN A 21 -8.65 3.10 10.42
N MET A 22 -7.92 4.05 11.00
CA MET A 22 -6.94 4.85 10.28
C MET A 22 -5.74 4.03 9.85
N ALA A 23 -5.44 2.90 10.50
CA ALA A 23 -4.33 2.04 10.11
C ALA A 23 -4.45 1.57 8.64
N ASN A 24 -5.65 1.17 8.20
CA ASN A 24 -5.86 0.79 6.80
C ASN A 24 -5.65 1.99 5.87
N PHE A 25 -6.28 3.13 6.16
CA PHE A 25 -6.16 4.32 5.31
C PHE A 25 -4.72 4.84 5.21
N ILE A 26 -4.03 4.92 6.35
CA ILE A 26 -2.64 5.38 6.42
C ILE A 26 -1.72 4.43 5.66
N GLY A 27 -1.91 3.11 5.81
CA GLY A 27 -1.08 2.12 5.14
C GLY A 27 -1.21 2.19 3.62
N ASP A 28 -2.41 2.40 3.08
CA ASP A 28 -2.62 2.62 1.64
C ASP A 28 -2.01 3.95 1.18
N ARG A 29 -2.32 5.05 1.89
CA ARG A 29 -1.87 6.41 1.55
C ARG A 29 -0.35 6.51 1.51
N ASP A 30 0.33 5.93 2.49
CA ASP A 30 1.78 6.02 2.66
C ASP A 30 2.53 4.86 1.97
N LYS A 31 1.82 3.98 1.24
CA LYS A 31 2.39 2.81 0.56
C LYS A 31 3.19 1.91 1.52
N TYR A 32 2.64 1.66 2.70
CA TYR A 32 3.23 0.72 3.66
C TYR A 32 3.47 -0.65 2.97
N PRO A 33 4.57 -1.36 3.26
CA PRO A 33 4.79 -2.69 2.69
C PRO A 33 3.62 -3.65 3.00
N GLY A 34 2.91 -4.10 1.96
CA GLY A 34 1.67 -4.88 2.09
C GLY A 34 0.38 -4.04 2.25
N GLY A 35 0.47 -2.72 2.10
CA GLY A 35 -0.66 -1.79 2.04
C GLY A 35 -1.36 -1.52 3.38
N GLY A 36 -2.56 -0.95 3.29
CA GLY A 36 -3.46 -0.71 4.41
C GLY A 36 -3.75 -1.95 5.27
N PRO A 37 -4.07 -3.11 4.68
CA PRO A 37 -4.39 -4.31 5.44
C PRO A 37 -3.20 -4.79 6.28
N ALA A 38 -1.98 -4.74 5.74
CA ALA A 38 -0.78 -5.13 6.48
C ALA A 38 -0.52 -4.22 7.70
N LEU A 39 -0.73 -2.90 7.56
CA LEU A 39 -0.61 -1.98 8.70
C LEU A 39 -1.73 -2.18 9.74
N ALA A 40 -2.96 -2.46 9.30
CA ALA A 40 -4.06 -2.80 10.20
C ALA A 40 -3.78 -4.09 10.98
N LYS A 41 -3.29 -5.12 10.27
CA LYS A 41 -2.84 -6.39 10.86
C LYS A 41 -1.82 -6.14 11.95
N ARG A 42 -0.74 -5.42 11.62
CA ARG A 42 0.34 -5.08 12.55
C ARG A 42 -0.16 -4.27 13.75
N THR A 43 -1.12 -3.37 13.55
CA THR A 43 -1.74 -2.57 14.62
C THR A 43 -2.47 -3.46 15.61
N ILE A 44 -3.24 -4.45 15.15
CA ILE A 44 -3.91 -5.42 16.04
C ILE A 44 -2.87 -6.23 16.82
N GLU A 45 -1.87 -6.78 16.13
CA GLU A 45 -0.82 -7.59 16.76
C GLU A 45 -0.03 -6.80 17.81
N TYR A 46 0.27 -5.53 17.53
CA TYR A 46 0.99 -4.66 18.45
C TYR A 46 0.22 -4.38 19.74
N ASN A 47 -1.07 -4.04 19.63
CA ASN A 47 -1.85 -3.59 20.79
C ASN A 47 -2.34 -4.77 21.65
N TYR A 48 -2.49 -5.96 21.07
CA TYR A 48 -3.14 -7.08 21.75
C TYR A 48 -2.30 -8.35 21.88
N GLY A 49 -1.10 -8.38 21.28
CA GLY A 49 -0.19 -9.53 21.42
C GLY A 49 -0.70 -10.81 20.78
N VAL A 50 -1.71 -10.73 19.91
CA VAL A 50 -2.20 -11.85 19.11
C VAL A 50 -1.50 -11.86 17.75
N ARG A 51 -1.42 -13.03 17.13
CA ARG A 51 -0.95 -13.19 15.75
C ARG A 51 -2.15 -13.09 14.81
N VAL A 52 -1.99 -12.38 13.70
CA VAL A 52 -3.00 -12.36 12.64
C VAL A 52 -2.35 -12.92 11.38
N ASP A 53 -2.64 -14.17 11.06
CA ASP A 53 -1.97 -14.87 9.96
C ASP A 53 -2.30 -14.25 8.61
N TYR A 54 -3.58 -14.01 8.37
CA TYR A 54 -4.09 -13.57 7.08
C TYR A 54 -5.16 -12.49 7.22
N TYR A 55 -5.40 -11.75 6.14
CA TYR A 55 -6.49 -10.78 6.03
C TYR A 55 -7.38 -11.06 4.82
N ILE A 56 -8.62 -10.60 4.92
CA ILE A 56 -9.53 -10.41 3.79
C ILE A 56 -10.09 -8.98 3.90
N ARG A 57 -9.88 -8.18 2.86
CA ARG A 57 -10.43 -6.83 2.72
C ARG A 57 -11.47 -6.85 1.61
N VAL A 58 -12.70 -6.42 1.91
CA VAL A 58 -13.83 -6.42 0.98
C VAL A 58 -14.43 -5.03 0.92
N ASN A 59 -14.65 -4.50 -0.29
CA ASN A 59 -15.40 -3.25 -0.49
C ASN A 59 -16.91 -3.53 -0.63
N PHE A 60 -17.72 -2.48 -0.80
CA PHE A 60 -19.18 -2.63 -0.88
C PHE A 60 -19.63 -3.45 -2.09
N ASP A 61 -19.09 -3.18 -3.28
CA ASP A 61 -19.41 -3.95 -4.49
C ASP A 61 -19.07 -5.44 -4.33
N GLY A 62 -17.92 -5.75 -3.74
CA GLY A 62 -17.49 -7.12 -3.46
C GLY A 62 -18.41 -7.82 -2.49
N PHE A 63 -18.81 -7.13 -1.43
CA PHE A 63 -19.76 -7.65 -0.45
C PHE A 63 -21.10 -8.02 -1.11
N GLU A 64 -21.68 -7.11 -1.90
CA GLU A 64 -22.96 -7.37 -2.59
C GLU A 64 -22.85 -8.56 -3.53
N ARG A 65 -21.81 -8.57 -4.38
CA ARG A 65 -21.56 -9.65 -5.35
C ARG A 65 -21.35 -11.01 -4.69
N ILE A 66 -20.64 -11.07 -3.55
CA ILE A 66 -20.43 -12.32 -2.81
C ILE A 66 -21.78 -12.89 -2.34
N ILE A 67 -22.63 -12.05 -1.75
CA ILE A 67 -23.93 -12.47 -1.23
C ILE A 67 -24.85 -12.89 -2.38
N ASP A 68 -24.89 -12.14 -3.48
CA ASP A 68 -25.71 -12.49 -4.64
C ASP A 68 -25.25 -13.79 -5.30
N THR A 69 -23.94 -14.06 -5.31
CA THR A 69 -23.37 -15.29 -5.89
C THR A 69 -23.83 -16.56 -5.16
N ILE A 70 -24.09 -16.47 -3.86
CA ILE A 70 -24.63 -17.58 -3.06
C ILE A 70 -26.17 -17.60 -3.01
N GLY A 71 -26.82 -16.70 -3.75
CA GLY A 71 -28.27 -16.57 -3.82
C GLY A 71 -28.89 -15.91 -2.61
N GLY A 72 -28.22 -14.91 -2.02
CA GLY A 72 -28.67 -14.17 -0.85
C GLY A 72 -28.42 -14.91 0.48
N VAL A 73 -28.74 -14.26 1.59
CA VAL A 73 -28.61 -14.81 2.95
C VAL A 73 -29.90 -14.68 3.74
N ASP A 74 -30.14 -15.62 4.65
CA ASP A 74 -31.32 -15.63 5.51
C ASP A 74 -30.91 -15.20 6.93
N ILE A 75 -31.45 -14.08 7.41
CA ILE A 75 -31.07 -13.49 8.70
C ILE A 75 -32.30 -13.32 9.59
N LEU A 76 -32.21 -13.79 10.83
CA LEU A 76 -33.22 -13.52 11.86
C LEU A 76 -33.03 -12.10 12.41
N VAL A 77 -33.93 -11.21 12.05
CA VAL A 77 -33.98 -9.82 12.50
C VAL A 77 -34.80 -9.77 13.79
N GLU A 78 -34.15 -9.57 14.93
CA GLU A 78 -34.81 -9.64 16.26
C GLU A 78 -35.85 -8.52 16.48
N LYS A 79 -35.59 -7.34 15.92
CA LYS A 79 -36.42 -6.15 16.08
C LYS A 79 -36.49 -5.39 14.78
N GLU A 80 -37.60 -4.69 14.56
CA GLU A 80 -37.74 -3.86 13.36
C GLU A 80 -36.61 -2.83 13.29
N ILE A 81 -36.09 -2.64 12.09
CA ILE A 81 -35.09 -1.64 11.78
C ILE A 81 -35.75 -0.62 10.87
N ARG A 82 -35.75 0.64 11.31
CA ARG A 82 -36.21 1.77 10.52
C ARG A 82 -35.16 2.87 10.55
N ASP A 83 -34.66 3.22 9.37
CA ASP A 83 -33.66 4.25 9.18
C ASP A 83 -34.11 5.16 8.03
N ASP A 84 -34.93 6.16 8.38
CA ASP A 84 -35.50 7.12 7.42
C ASP A 84 -34.42 8.05 6.83
N THR A 85 -33.19 8.01 7.38
CA THR A 85 -32.05 8.86 7.00
C THR A 85 -30.87 8.05 6.48
N PHE A 86 -31.09 6.80 6.06
CA PHE A 86 -30.01 5.97 5.50
C PHE A 86 -29.46 6.65 4.23
N PRO A 87 -28.14 6.83 4.07
CA PRO A 87 -27.58 7.61 2.97
C PRO A 87 -27.69 6.88 1.61
N ASP A 88 -28.02 7.60 0.54
CA ASP A 88 -28.16 7.08 -0.83
C ASP A 88 -26.87 7.19 -1.69
N ASP A 89 -25.74 7.43 -1.04
CA ASP A 89 -24.42 7.71 -1.61
C ASP A 89 -24.33 8.99 -2.51
N HIS A 90 -25.41 9.79 -2.63
CA HIS A 90 -25.52 11.03 -3.40
C HIS A 90 -25.91 12.26 -2.55
N TYR A 91 -25.58 12.22 -1.25
CA TYR A 91 -25.99 13.23 -0.26
C TYR A 91 -27.51 13.34 -0.05
N GLY A 92 -28.28 12.35 -0.51
CA GLY A 92 -29.70 12.17 -0.21
C GLY A 92 -29.92 11.02 0.77
N TYR A 93 -31.18 10.57 0.85
CA TYR A 93 -31.61 9.50 1.72
C TYR A 93 -32.31 8.39 0.93
N ASP A 94 -31.96 7.15 1.24
CA ASP A 94 -32.57 5.91 0.74
C ASP A 94 -33.14 5.14 1.94
N PRO A 95 -34.32 5.56 2.46
CA PRO A 95 -34.90 5.04 3.68
C PRO A 95 -34.90 3.51 3.75
N LEU A 96 -34.43 2.98 4.87
CA LEU A 96 -34.38 1.54 5.11
C LEU A 96 -35.48 1.13 6.08
N TYR A 97 -36.24 0.11 5.69
CA TYR A 97 -37.17 -0.58 6.58
C TYR A 97 -36.94 -2.08 6.47
N ILE A 98 -36.72 -2.74 7.61
CA ILE A 98 -36.60 -4.19 7.72
C ILE A 98 -37.49 -4.65 8.88
N PRO A 99 -38.53 -5.46 8.63
CA PRO A 99 -39.38 -5.95 9.69
C PRO A 99 -38.64 -6.97 10.57
N ALA A 100 -39.12 -7.18 11.80
CA ALA A 100 -38.66 -8.28 12.63
C ALA A 100 -39.10 -9.63 12.03
N GLY A 101 -38.26 -10.67 12.18
CA GLY A 101 -38.51 -12.02 11.66
C GLY A 101 -37.36 -12.56 10.83
N LEU A 102 -37.56 -13.74 10.22
CA LEU A 102 -36.59 -14.32 9.30
C LEU A 102 -36.72 -13.64 7.92
N ILE A 103 -35.68 -12.92 7.52
CA ILE A 103 -35.66 -12.13 6.29
C ILE A 103 -34.60 -12.69 5.34
N HIS A 104 -35.02 -12.98 4.11
CA HIS A 104 -34.10 -13.24 3.02
C HIS A 104 -33.56 -11.91 2.45
N MET A 105 -32.24 -11.76 2.42
CA MET A 105 -31.56 -10.55 1.99
C MET A 105 -30.66 -10.83 0.81
N ASP A 106 -30.85 -10.09 -0.27
CA ASP A 106 -29.88 -9.97 -1.36
C ASP A 106 -28.67 -9.13 -0.92
N GLY A 107 -27.65 -9.00 -1.78
CA GLY A 107 -26.43 -8.27 -1.48
C GLY A 107 -26.68 -6.84 -1.02
N LYS A 108 -27.58 -6.13 -1.72
CA LYS A 108 -27.93 -4.74 -1.41
C LYS A 108 -28.60 -4.61 -0.05
N LEU A 109 -29.62 -5.43 0.25
CA LEU A 109 -30.33 -5.37 1.53
C LEU A 109 -29.43 -5.81 2.69
N ALA A 110 -28.60 -6.85 2.49
CA ALA A 110 -27.62 -7.29 3.48
C ALA A 110 -26.57 -6.22 3.76
N LEU A 111 -26.14 -5.45 2.75
CA LEU A 111 -25.19 -4.36 2.93
C LEU A 111 -25.81 -3.23 3.76
N LYS A 112 -27.06 -2.86 3.44
CA LYS A 112 -27.81 -1.87 4.23
C LYS A 112 -27.98 -2.33 5.68
N TYR A 113 -28.33 -3.60 5.89
CA TYR A 113 -28.44 -4.22 7.22
C TYR A 113 -27.12 -4.15 8.01
N ALA A 114 -25.99 -4.43 7.37
CA ALA A 114 -24.66 -4.35 8.00
C ALA A 114 -24.18 -2.91 8.24
N ARG A 115 -24.72 -1.90 7.52
CA ARG A 115 -24.30 -0.50 7.58
C ARG A 115 -25.13 0.37 8.53
N THR A 116 -26.44 0.13 8.65
CA THR A 116 -27.36 1.02 9.38
C THR A 116 -26.94 1.24 10.84
N ARG A 117 -27.11 2.47 11.31
CA ARG A 117 -26.76 2.93 12.67
C ARG A 117 -27.94 3.60 13.38
N HIS A 118 -29.07 3.78 12.69
CA HIS A 118 -30.17 4.55 13.23
C HIS A 118 -30.91 3.74 14.30
N GLY A 119 -31.13 4.36 15.47
CA GLY A 119 -31.73 3.71 16.64
C GLY A 119 -30.78 2.83 17.48
N ASP A 120 -29.51 2.68 17.07
CA ASP A 120 -28.58 1.69 17.61
C ASP A 120 -27.16 2.24 17.88
N SER A 121 -26.39 1.55 18.74
CA SER A 121 -24.96 1.82 18.95
C SER A 121 -24.06 1.06 17.94
N ASP A 122 -22.77 1.44 17.86
CA ASP A 122 -21.75 0.77 17.03
C ASP A 122 -21.67 -0.75 17.29
N ILE A 123 -22.02 -1.16 18.52
CA ILE A 123 -22.03 -2.55 18.99
C ILE A 123 -23.09 -3.37 18.26
N TYR A 124 -24.31 -2.84 18.10
CA TYR A 124 -25.36 -3.54 17.37
C TYR A 124 -24.99 -3.69 15.90
N ARG A 125 -24.31 -2.70 15.31
CA ARG A 125 -23.75 -2.84 13.96
C ARG A 125 -22.71 -3.96 13.90
N ALA A 126 -21.80 -4.03 14.86
CA ALA A 126 -20.80 -5.09 14.93
C ALA A 126 -21.46 -6.48 15.03
N ARG A 127 -22.53 -6.62 15.82
CA ARG A 127 -23.31 -7.87 15.91
C ARG A 127 -24.00 -8.22 14.58
N ARG A 128 -24.59 -7.24 13.89
CA ARG A 128 -25.20 -7.46 12.56
C ARG A 128 -24.18 -7.91 11.53
N GLN A 129 -22.98 -7.34 11.53
CA GLN A 129 -21.88 -7.79 10.67
C GLN A 129 -21.49 -9.25 10.96
N GLN A 130 -21.42 -9.64 12.25
CA GLN A 130 -21.21 -11.03 12.64
C GLN A 130 -22.34 -11.95 12.18
N GLN A 131 -23.60 -11.52 12.31
CA GLN A 131 -24.77 -12.27 11.82
C GLN A 131 -24.71 -12.53 10.32
N VAL A 132 -24.31 -11.53 9.52
CA VAL A 132 -24.11 -11.72 8.08
C VAL A 132 -23.06 -12.78 7.79
N ILE A 133 -21.90 -12.75 8.46
CA ILE A 133 -20.83 -13.75 8.27
C ILE A 133 -21.33 -15.17 8.59
N LEU A 134 -22.07 -15.33 9.70
CA LEU A 134 -22.64 -16.62 10.09
C LEU A 134 -23.72 -17.08 9.10
N ALA A 135 -24.57 -16.17 8.61
CA ALA A 135 -25.61 -16.46 7.64
C ALA A 135 -25.04 -16.87 6.27
N VAL A 136 -23.91 -16.30 5.85
CA VAL A 136 -23.18 -16.75 4.65
C VAL A 136 -22.77 -18.21 4.78
N LYS A 137 -22.15 -18.59 5.91
CA LYS A 137 -21.76 -19.98 6.14
C LYS A 137 -22.96 -20.91 6.21
N ASP A 138 -24.00 -20.51 6.94
CA ASP A 138 -25.24 -21.27 7.08
C ASP A 138 -25.87 -21.53 5.69
N LYS A 139 -25.97 -20.50 4.86
CA LYS A 139 -26.47 -20.61 3.48
C LYS A 139 -25.67 -21.61 2.65
N ILE A 140 -24.33 -21.49 2.66
CA ILE A 140 -23.44 -22.37 1.89
C ILE A 140 -23.61 -23.83 2.33
N THR A 141 -23.76 -24.07 3.63
CA THR A 141 -23.90 -25.41 4.22
C THR A 141 -25.28 -26.00 3.91
N GLN A 142 -26.35 -25.27 4.19
CA GLN A 142 -27.74 -25.74 4.00
C GLN A 142 -28.08 -26.03 2.53
N MET A 143 -27.57 -25.20 1.61
CA MET A 143 -27.80 -25.37 0.18
C MET A 143 -26.80 -26.33 -0.48
N ASN A 144 -25.90 -26.94 0.31
CA ASN A 144 -24.82 -27.81 -0.17
C ASN A 144 -24.01 -27.17 -1.31
N LEU A 145 -23.75 -25.86 -1.21
CA LEU A 145 -23.01 -25.10 -2.21
C LEU A 145 -21.51 -25.33 -2.08
N ALA A 146 -21.04 -25.77 -0.91
CA ALA A 146 -19.62 -25.91 -0.58
C ALA A 146 -18.81 -26.66 -1.65
N PRO A 147 -19.21 -27.86 -2.15
CA PRO A 147 -18.43 -28.55 -3.17
C PRO A 147 -18.28 -27.73 -4.46
N SER A 148 -19.34 -27.07 -4.89
CA SER A 148 -19.34 -26.25 -6.11
C SER A 148 -18.51 -24.97 -5.97
N LEU A 149 -18.56 -24.33 -4.79
CA LEU A 149 -17.81 -23.11 -4.50
C LEU A 149 -16.32 -23.39 -4.30
N LEU A 150 -15.96 -24.49 -3.64
CA LEU A 150 -14.56 -24.90 -3.46
C LEU A 150 -13.87 -25.15 -4.81
N LEU A 151 -14.56 -25.83 -5.75
CA LEU A 151 -14.04 -26.05 -7.10
C LEU A 151 -13.87 -24.74 -7.89
N LYS A 152 -14.75 -23.77 -7.67
CA LYS A 152 -14.72 -22.46 -8.33
C LYS A 152 -13.89 -21.41 -7.58
N LEU A 153 -13.37 -21.70 -6.40
CA LEU A 153 -12.72 -20.70 -5.54
C LEU A 153 -11.58 -19.96 -6.24
N PRO A 154 -10.68 -20.61 -7.00
CA PRO A 154 -9.63 -19.90 -7.75
C PRO A 154 -10.18 -18.94 -8.81
N GLU A 155 -11.30 -19.29 -9.45
CA GLU A 155 -11.98 -18.44 -10.42
C GLU A 155 -12.65 -17.26 -9.71
N LEU A 156 -13.38 -17.51 -8.61
CA LEU A 156 -14.05 -16.47 -7.82
C LEU A 156 -13.06 -15.45 -7.25
N MET A 157 -11.91 -15.90 -6.73
CA MET A 157 -10.85 -15.02 -6.25
C MET A 157 -10.30 -14.10 -7.36
N ARG A 158 -10.22 -14.59 -8.60
CA ARG A 158 -9.84 -13.77 -9.76
C ARG A 158 -10.95 -12.82 -10.18
N THR A 159 -12.20 -13.28 -10.24
CA THR A 159 -13.37 -12.48 -10.63
C THR A 159 -13.66 -11.35 -9.64
N PHE A 160 -13.27 -11.52 -8.38
CA PHE A 160 -13.44 -10.53 -7.31
C PHE A 160 -12.15 -9.79 -6.95
N SER A 161 -11.06 -9.92 -7.70
CA SER A 161 -9.77 -9.29 -7.36
C SER A 161 -9.83 -7.77 -7.18
N ASP A 162 -10.75 -7.11 -7.89
CA ASP A 162 -10.92 -5.65 -7.83
C ASP A 162 -11.76 -5.21 -6.61
N SER A 163 -12.39 -6.16 -5.91
CA SER A 163 -13.35 -5.90 -4.83
C SER A 163 -13.00 -6.63 -3.52
N VAL A 164 -12.15 -7.65 -3.61
CA VAL A 164 -11.68 -8.51 -2.53
C VAL A 164 -10.17 -8.61 -2.63
N GLU A 165 -9.47 -8.21 -1.56
CA GLU A 165 -8.03 -8.31 -1.44
C GLU A 165 -7.67 -9.20 -0.25
N THR A 166 -6.67 -10.06 -0.42
CA THR A 166 -6.24 -11.01 0.61
C THR A 166 -4.78 -11.42 0.41
N ASP A 167 -4.09 -11.73 1.51
CA ASP A 167 -2.78 -12.39 1.52
C ASP A 167 -2.87 -13.91 1.67
N ILE A 168 -4.07 -14.50 1.67
CA ILE A 168 -4.28 -15.95 1.76
C ILE A 168 -3.89 -16.60 0.43
N PRO A 169 -2.88 -17.50 0.40
CA PRO A 169 -2.59 -18.30 -0.78
C PRO A 169 -3.78 -19.19 -1.17
N VAL A 170 -4.00 -19.40 -2.47
CA VAL A 170 -5.19 -20.13 -2.97
C VAL A 170 -5.33 -21.54 -2.36
N ASP A 171 -4.23 -22.25 -2.21
CA ASP A 171 -4.19 -23.58 -1.58
C ASP A 171 -4.57 -23.54 -0.09
N GLN A 172 -4.16 -22.48 0.62
CA GLN A 172 -4.55 -22.24 2.01
C GLN A 172 -6.01 -21.82 2.11
N ALA A 173 -6.50 -21.00 1.17
CA ALA A 173 -7.90 -20.59 1.12
C ALA A 173 -8.84 -21.79 0.96
N ILE A 174 -8.48 -22.77 0.11
CA ILE A 174 -9.23 -24.01 -0.05
C ILE A 174 -9.26 -24.82 1.26
N GLN A 175 -8.11 -24.99 1.92
CA GLN A 175 -8.01 -25.73 3.18
C GLN A 175 -8.81 -25.07 4.30
N LEU A 176 -8.68 -23.74 4.45
CA LEU A 176 -9.42 -22.95 5.43
C LEU A 176 -10.94 -23.01 5.15
N ALA A 177 -11.34 -22.93 3.88
CA ALA A 177 -12.73 -23.04 3.50
C ALA A 177 -13.30 -24.43 3.83
N GLN A 178 -12.56 -25.52 3.55
CA GLN A 178 -12.95 -26.87 3.95
C GLN A 178 -13.12 -27.00 5.47
N MET A 179 -12.14 -26.54 6.24
CA MET A 179 -12.21 -26.54 7.71
C MET A 179 -13.40 -25.73 8.23
N ALA A 180 -13.67 -24.56 7.64
CA ALA A 180 -14.78 -23.71 8.03
C ALA A 180 -16.15 -24.36 7.76
N MET A 181 -16.27 -25.18 6.72
CA MET A 181 -17.50 -25.92 6.40
C MET A 181 -17.75 -27.08 7.37
N ASP A 182 -16.71 -27.69 7.92
CA ASP A 182 -16.84 -28.79 8.89
C ASP A 182 -17.18 -28.31 10.30
N TRP A 183 -16.96 -27.03 10.61
CA TRP A 183 -17.23 -26.47 11.93
C TRP A 183 -18.74 -26.38 12.24
N ASP A 184 -19.11 -26.64 13.49
CA ASP A 184 -20.45 -26.30 13.98
C ASP A 184 -20.53 -24.78 14.22
N LEU A 185 -21.56 -24.13 13.66
CA LEU A 185 -21.83 -22.72 13.91
C LEU A 185 -22.17 -22.45 15.39
N SER A 186 -22.76 -23.43 16.08
CA SER A 186 -23.17 -23.29 17.47
C SER A 186 -21.99 -23.16 18.45
N THR A 187 -20.81 -23.63 18.05
CA THR A 187 -19.58 -23.57 18.86
C THR A 187 -18.75 -22.31 18.64
N VAL A 188 -19.17 -21.42 17.73
CA VAL A 188 -18.44 -20.19 17.44
C VAL A 188 -18.67 -19.18 18.56
N GLU A 189 -17.65 -18.97 19.41
CA GLU A 189 -17.69 -17.86 20.37
C GLU A 189 -17.63 -16.52 19.63
N THR A 190 -18.53 -15.59 19.97
CA THR A 190 -18.52 -14.23 19.46
C THR A 190 -18.35 -13.21 20.59
N ALA A 191 -17.61 -12.14 20.32
CA ALA A 191 -17.49 -11.02 21.24
C ALA A 191 -17.32 -9.70 20.50
N VAL A 192 -17.56 -8.60 21.20
CA VAL A 192 -17.36 -7.24 20.73
C VAL A 192 -16.65 -6.48 21.86
N ILE A 193 -15.61 -5.72 21.56
CA ILE A 193 -15.09 -4.72 22.52
C ILE A 193 -16.14 -3.62 22.61
N ASP A 194 -16.90 -3.56 23.70
CA ASP A 194 -18.07 -2.71 23.83
C ASP A 194 -17.85 -1.52 24.79
N ASP A 195 -18.92 -0.78 25.07
CA ASP A 195 -18.92 0.39 25.96
C ASP A 195 -18.54 0.03 27.41
N SER A 196 -18.64 -1.24 27.81
CA SER A 196 -18.17 -1.68 29.13
C SER A 196 -16.64 -1.75 29.21
N MET A 197 -15.97 -1.83 28.06
CA MET A 197 -14.52 -1.98 27.91
C MET A 197 -13.86 -0.72 27.33
N THR A 198 -14.61 0.34 27.08
CA THR A 198 -14.09 1.57 26.48
C THR A 198 -14.63 2.80 27.20
N VAL A 199 -13.91 3.92 27.05
CA VAL A 199 -14.34 5.24 27.54
C VAL A 199 -14.31 6.19 26.36
N ARG A 200 -15.44 6.87 26.11
CA ARG A 200 -15.51 7.92 25.10
C ARG A 200 -14.60 9.09 25.48
N HIS A 201 -13.81 9.56 24.53
CA HIS A 201 -12.84 10.63 24.73
C HIS A 201 -12.76 11.52 23.49
N PHE A 202 -12.44 12.80 23.70
CA PHE A 202 -12.15 13.73 22.62
C PHE A 202 -10.66 14.06 22.64
N THR A 203 -9.96 13.80 21.53
CA THR A 203 -8.54 14.15 21.39
C THR A 203 -8.35 15.66 21.45
N GLU A 204 -7.10 16.12 21.61
CA GLU A 204 -6.75 17.55 21.53
C GLU A 204 -7.19 18.20 20.22
N THR A 205 -7.23 17.42 19.13
CA THR A 205 -7.71 17.84 17.81
C THR A 205 -9.24 17.79 17.66
N GLY A 206 -9.98 17.46 18.72
CA GLY A 206 -11.44 17.39 18.75
C GLY A 206 -12.05 16.12 18.15
N ALA A 207 -11.24 15.09 17.86
CA ALA A 207 -11.74 13.84 17.33
C ALA A 207 -12.40 13.00 18.43
N ASP A 208 -13.62 12.53 18.18
CA ASP A 208 -14.31 11.56 19.03
C ASP A 208 -13.69 10.17 18.84
N VAL A 209 -13.28 9.56 19.95
CA VAL A 209 -12.56 8.27 19.99
C VAL A 209 -12.98 7.43 21.20
N LEU A 210 -12.71 6.12 21.14
CA LEU A 210 -12.94 5.19 22.24
C LEU A 210 -11.61 4.76 22.85
N LEU A 211 -11.30 5.22 24.06
CA LEU A 211 -10.11 4.76 24.79
C LEU A 211 -10.37 3.36 25.38
N PRO A 212 -9.51 2.35 25.11
CA PRO A 212 -9.67 1.02 25.69
C PRO A 212 -9.37 1.01 27.19
N LEU A 213 -10.20 0.32 27.96
CA LEU A 213 -9.89 -0.10 29.33
C LEU A 213 -9.03 -1.36 29.26
N ASN A 214 -7.71 -1.17 29.22
CA ASN A 214 -6.72 -2.22 28.93
C ASN A 214 -6.92 -3.52 29.72
N ASP A 215 -7.24 -3.45 31.01
CA ASP A 215 -7.44 -4.66 31.83
C ASP A 215 -8.65 -5.48 31.36
N LYS A 216 -9.75 -4.82 30.98
CA LYS A 216 -10.96 -5.50 30.50
C LYS A 216 -10.78 -6.06 29.09
N VAL A 217 -10.14 -5.28 28.22
CA VAL A 217 -9.84 -5.72 26.85
C VAL A 217 -8.86 -6.91 26.89
N ARG A 218 -7.83 -6.85 27.74
CA ARG A 218 -6.90 -7.98 27.93
C ARG A 218 -7.61 -9.22 28.44
N ALA A 219 -8.48 -9.11 29.44
CA ALA A 219 -9.26 -10.25 29.92
C ALA A 219 -10.13 -10.88 28.81
N LEU A 220 -10.69 -10.06 27.91
CA LEU A 220 -11.41 -10.56 26.74
C LEU A 220 -10.45 -11.28 25.76
N MET A 221 -9.28 -10.70 25.48
CA MET A 221 -8.29 -11.30 24.61
C MET A 221 -7.78 -12.64 25.16
N ASP A 222 -7.49 -12.71 26.46
CA ASP A 222 -7.03 -13.94 27.12
C ASP A 222 -8.12 -15.03 27.08
N ARG A 223 -9.39 -14.66 27.29
CA ARG A 223 -10.51 -15.61 27.18
C ARG A 223 -10.63 -16.18 25.76
N MET A 224 -10.48 -15.34 24.75
CA MET A 224 -10.72 -15.73 23.36
C MET A 224 -9.50 -16.35 22.66
N PHE A 225 -8.30 -15.98 23.08
CA PHE A 225 -7.04 -16.29 22.37
C PHE A 225 -5.90 -16.72 23.31
N GLY A 226 -6.11 -16.78 24.62
CA GLY A 226 -5.06 -17.06 25.61
C GLY A 226 -4.75 -18.54 25.84
N GLU A 227 -5.59 -19.47 25.37
CA GLU A 227 -5.32 -20.91 25.42
C GLU A 227 -5.02 -21.46 24.00
N GLY A 228 -3.73 -21.58 23.67
CA GLY A 228 -3.29 -22.18 22.41
C GLY A 228 -1.90 -21.71 22.01
N GLU A 229 -0.88 -22.45 22.47
CA GLU A 229 0.55 -22.27 22.21
C GLU A 229 1.16 -20.95 22.73
N THR A 230 2.15 -21.09 23.62
CA THR A 230 3.23 -20.09 23.70
C THR A 230 3.71 -19.94 22.26
N PRO A 231 3.66 -18.74 21.65
CA PRO A 231 4.11 -18.62 20.28
C PRO A 231 5.54 -19.15 20.23
N THR A 232 5.76 -20.24 19.48
CA THR A 232 7.08 -20.46 18.88
C THR A 232 7.45 -19.10 18.32
N PRO A 233 8.60 -18.49 18.69
CA PRO A 233 8.86 -17.12 18.33
C PRO A 233 8.63 -17.01 16.83
N ALA A 234 7.59 -16.27 16.44
CA ALA A 234 7.51 -15.78 15.09
C ALA A 234 8.90 -15.20 14.82
N ALA A 235 9.51 -15.56 13.68
CA ALA A 235 10.76 -14.95 13.25
C ALA A 235 10.71 -13.48 13.66
N PRO A 236 11.68 -13.00 14.46
CA PRO A 236 11.50 -11.88 15.38
C PRO A 236 10.75 -10.78 14.65
N VAL A 237 9.50 -10.54 15.08
CA VAL A 237 8.70 -9.45 14.54
C VAL A 237 9.57 -8.23 14.76
N ALA A 238 10.08 -7.65 13.66
CA ALA A 238 11.00 -6.53 13.71
C ALA A 238 10.45 -5.52 14.73
N THR A 239 11.31 -5.15 15.67
CA THR A 239 10.96 -4.21 16.72
C THR A 239 10.44 -2.92 16.07
N PRO A 240 9.59 -2.13 16.76
CA PRO A 240 9.13 -0.85 16.22
C PRO A 240 10.28 0.02 15.68
N GLN A 241 11.45 -0.03 16.32
CA GLN A 241 12.66 0.65 15.86
C GLN A 241 13.21 0.10 14.53
N GLU A 242 13.30 -1.21 14.38
CA GLU A 242 13.76 -1.85 13.13
C GLU A 242 12.79 -1.61 11.98
N MET A 243 11.48 -1.57 12.25
CA MET A 243 10.47 -1.27 11.25
C MET A 243 10.47 0.21 10.86
N ASP A 244 10.60 1.12 11.83
CA ASP A 244 10.74 2.55 11.56
C ASP A 244 11.97 2.83 10.70
N GLN A 245 13.09 2.15 10.98
CA GLN A 245 14.29 2.21 10.15
C GLN A 245 14.03 1.67 8.74
N ALA A 246 13.44 0.48 8.61
CA ALA A 246 13.13 -0.11 7.31
C ALA A 246 12.17 0.76 6.48
N LEU A 247 11.15 1.34 7.12
CA LEU A 247 10.19 2.24 6.47
C LEU A 247 10.86 3.55 6.06
N GLN A 248 11.73 4.11 6.90
CA GLN A 248 12.52 5.29 6.55
C GLN A 248 13.45 5.02 5.37
N GLU A 249 14.13 3.88 5.34
CA GLU A 249 14.99 3.47 4.24
C GLU A 249 14.20 3.27 2.94
N ALA A 250 13.06 2.57 3.00
CA ALA A 250 12.17 2.38 1.87
C ALA A 250 11.64 3.71 1.31
N ARG A 251 11.25 4.65 2.19
CA ARG A 251 10.83 6.00 1.80
C ARG A 251 11.97 6.76 1.11
N ARG A 252 13.18 6.74 1.68
CA ARG A 252 14.36 7.38 1.06
C ARG A 252 14.67 6.81 -0.32
N GLN A 253 14.58 5.50 -0.48
CA GLN A 253 14.79 4.83 -1.77
C GLN A 253 13.71 5.23 -2.80
N ALA A 254 12.44 5.20 -2.42
CA ALA A 254 11.33 5.60 -3.29
C ALA A 254 11.42 7.07 -3.73
N GLU A 255 11.80 7.97 -2.82
CA GLU A 255 12.07 9.38 -3.11
C GLU A 255 13.27 9.57 -4.04
N ALA A 256 14.34 8.78 -3.89
CA ALA A 256 15.49 8.81 -4.78
C ALA A 256 15.11 8.33 -6.20
N GLN A 257 14.39 7.22 -6.31
CA GLN A 257 13.91 6.68 -7.59
C GLN A 257 12.97 7.66 -8.31
N SER A 258 12.05 8.28 -7.57
CA SER A 258 11.10 9.24 -8.15
C SER A 258 11.80 10.52 -8.64
N ARG A 259 12.80 11.01 -7.89
CA ARG A 259 13.67 12.12 -8.35
C ARG A 259 14.45 11.75 -9.61
N GLN A 260 15.01 10.54 -9.66
CA GLN A 260 15.74 10.05 -10.83
C GLN A 260 14.84 9.94 -12.07
N ALA A 261 13.63 9.40 -11.91
CA ALA A 261 12.66 9.28 -13.01
C ALA A 261 12.23 10.67 -13.54
N ALA A 262 11.96 11.63 -12.65
CA ALA A 262 11.62 13.00 -13.03
C ALA A 262 12.77 13.69 -13.80
N LEU A 263 14.02 13.47 -13.35
CA LEU A 263 15.20 13.97 -14.03
C LEU A 263 15.33 13.41 -15.45
N GLN A 264 15.20 12.09 -15.60
CA GLN A 264 15.26 11.42 -16.90
C GLN A 264 14.15 11.90 -17.85
N GLN A 265 12.93 12.08 -17.34
CA GLN A 265 11.83 12.62 -18.13
C GLN A 265 12.12 14.03 -18.64
N GLN A 266 12.73 14.88 -17.80
CA GLN A 266 13.06 16.24 -18.19
C GLN A 266 14.23 16.30 -19.18
N LEU A 267 15.25 15.44 -19.03
CA LEU A 267 16.32 15.28 -20.03
C LEU A 267 15.76 14.81 -21.38
N ALA A 268 14.84 13.83 -21.37
CA ALA A 268 14.18 13.33 -22.57
C ALA A 268 13.29 14.40 -23.24
N ALA A 269 12.57 15.20 -22.46
CA ALA A 269 11.73 16.28 -22.96
C ALA A 269 12.55 17.41 -23.61
N GLU A 270 13.72 17.74 -23.03
CA GLU A 270 14.62 18.74 -23.61
C GLU A 270 15.36 18.19 -24.84
N GLY A 271 15.61 16.88 -24.88
CA GLY A 271 16.05 16.15 -26.08
C GLY A 271 17.43 16.55 -26.60
N ALA A 272 18.30 17.07 -25.74
CA ALA A 272 19.62 17.58 -26.13
C ALA A 272 20.49 16.48 -26.72
N ARG A 273 21.01 16.68 -27.94
CA ARG A 273 21.97 15.79 -28.59
C ARG A 273 23.38 16.13 -28.14
N ILE A 274 24.04 15.17 -27.51
CA ILE A 274 25.31 15.40 -26.82
C ILE A 274 26.43 14.61 -27.49
N VAL A 275 27.58 15.26 -27.66
CA VAL A 275 28.84 14.63 -28.03
C VAL A 275 29.78 14.60 -26.84
N VAL A 276 30.41 13.45 -26.60
CA VAL A 276 31.42 13.25 -25.54
C VAL A 276 32.80 13.07 -26.18
N LEU A 277 33.74 13.96 -25.88
CA LEU A 277 35.09 13.92 -26.41
C LEU A 277 36.12 13.67 -25.31
N ASN A 278 37.09 12.82 -25.59
CA ASN A 278 38.25 12.58 -24.74
C ASN A 278 39.30 13.66 -24.97
N GLY A 279 39.45 14.56 -24.01
CA GLY A 279 40.50 15.59 -24.02
C GLY A 279 41.80 15.15 -23.36
N THR A 280 41.97 13.86 -23.07
CA THR A 280 43.12 13.29 -22.35
C THR A 280 43.84 12.22 -23.18
N GLY A 281 44.96 11.70 -22.66
CA GLY A 281 45.63 10.52 -23.21
C GLY A 281 45.09 9.17 -22.71
N GLN A 282 44.01 9.14 -21.93
CA GLN A 282 43.46 7.90 -21.38
C GLN A 282 42.67 7.13 -22.45
N PRO A 283 43.00 5.86 -22.74
CA PRO A 283 42.21 5.04 -23.66
C PRO A 283 40.76 4.88 -23.18
N ASP A 284 39.83 4.83 -24.14
CA ASP A 284 38.41 4.53 -23.95
C ASP A 284 37.60 5.47 -23.02
N LEU A 285 38.20 6.58 -22.57
CA LEU A 285 37.54 7.50 -21.63
C LEU A 285 36.21 8.03 -22.18
N ALA A 286 36.17 8.46 -23.44
CA ALA A 286 34.94 8.97 -24.06
C ALA A 286 33.83 7.90 -24.14
N THR A 287 34.19 6.64 -24.41
CA THR A 287 33.25 5.51 -24.43
C THR A 287 32.67 5.26 -23.05
N GLN A 288 33.53 5.14 -22.03
CA GLN A 288 33.08 4.92 -20.65
C GLN A 288 32.17 6.04 -20.15
N VAL A 289 32.51 7.30 -20.47
CA VAL A 289 31.70 8.46 -20.09
C VAL A 289 30.38 8.51 -20.86
N ALA A 290 30.39 8.17 -22.16
CA ALA A 290 29.16 8.08 -22.95
C ALA A 290 28.18 7.04 -22.37
N ASP A 291 28.67 5.86 -22.01
CA ASP A 291 27.84 4.80 -21.43
C ASP A 291 27.30 5.17 -20.05
N TYR A 292 28.13 5.80 -19.21
CA TYR A 292 27.70 6.35 -17.94
C TYR A 292 26.55 7.36 -18.10
N LEU A 293 26.68 8.30 -19.04
CA LEU A 293 25.65 9.30 -19.29
C LEU A 293 24.38 8.72 -19.91
N ARG A 294 24.49 7.71 -20.78
CA ARG A 294 23.32 7.00 -21.31
C ARG A 294 22.52 6.32 -20.21
N ASN A 295 23.19 5.63 -19.29
CA ASN A 295 22.53 5.00 -18.13
C ASN A 295 21.84 6.03 -17.22
N PHE A 296 22.32 7.27 -17.22
CA PHE A 296 21.72 8.38 -16.48
C PHE A 296 20.57 9.08 -17.22
N GLY A 297 20.33 8.75 -18.50
CA GLY A 297 19.22 9.26 -19.32
C GLY A 297 19.59 10.37 -20.31
N PHE A 298 20.87 10.64 -20.54
CA PHE A 298 21.30 11.61 -21.55
C PHE A 298 21.32 11.01 -22.96
N ASN A 299 20.95 11.82 -23.95
CA ASN A 299 20.98 11.42 -25.37
C ASN A 299 22.37 11.67 -25.98
N ILE A 300 23.26 10.68 -25.84
CA ILE A 300 24.62 10.72 -26.42
C ILE A 300 24.59 10.23 -27.87
N VAL A 301 24.79 11.16 -28.82
CA VAL A 301 24.71 10.89 -30.27
C VAL A 301 26.03 10.50 -30.90
N ALA A 302 27.16 10.90 -30.30
CA ALA A 302 28.50 10.49 -30.74
C ALA A 302 29.55 10.68 -29.63
N TRP A 303 30.66 9.95 -29.73
CA TRP A 303 31.79 10.07 -28.82
C TRP A 303 33.11 9.74 -29.54
N GLY A 304 34.24 10.24 -29.04
CA GLY A 304 35.55 10.04 -29.65
C GLY A 304 36.64 10.90 -29.02
N ASP A 305 37.75 11.12 -29.72
CA ASP A 305 38.82 11.99 -29.23
C ASP A 305 38.57 13.46 -29.54
N ALA A 306 39.03 14.34 -28.65
CA ALA A 306 39.05 15.78 -28.91
C ALA A 306 40.17 16.14 -29.91
N ASP A 307 40.20 17.40 -30.33
CA ASP A 307 41.23 17.95 -31.23
C ASP A 307 42.65 17.95 -30.63
N ARG A 308 42.75 17.81 -29.31
CA ARG A 308 44.00 17.67 -28.55
C ARG A 308 43.75 16.84 -27.28
N SER A 309 44.81 16.24 -26.73
CA SER A 309 44.76 15.32 -25.59
C SER A 309 45.36 15.88 -24.29
N ASP A 310 45.62 17.18 -24.23
CA ASP A 310 46.22 17.90 -23.11
C ASP A 310 45.24 18.85 -22.39
N TYR A 311 43.92 18.59 -22.48
CA TYR A 311 42.95 19.38 -21.74
C TYR A 311 43.12 19.16 -20.23
N ALA A 312 43.68 20.16 -19.55
CA ALA A 312 43.80 20.15 -18.10
C ALA A 312 42.43 20.21 -17.39
N GLN A 313 41.41 20.77 -18.05
CA GLN A 313 40.08 20.95 -17.48
C GLN A 313 38.99 20.48 -18.43
N THR A 314 37.91 19.97 -17.85
CA THR A 314 36.70 19.55 -18.55
C THR A 314 35.97 20.79 -19.05
N VAL A 315 35.62 20.80 -20.33
CA VAL A 315 34.99 21.94 -21.01
C VAL A 315 33.63 21.52 -21.54
N LEU A 316 32.63 22.36 -21.34
CA LEU A 316 31.29 22.16 -21.85
C LEU A 316 30.92 23.31 -22.79
N VAL A 317 30.44 22.97 -23.98
CA VAL A 317 30.01 23.95 -24.98
C VAL A 317 28.54 23.73 -25.28
N ASP A 318 27.74 24.77 -25.02
CA ASP A 318 26.31 24.83 -25.34
C ASP A 318 26.10 25.61 -26.64
N TYR A 319 25.52 24.94 -27.65
CA TYR A 319 25.26 25.50 -28.97
C TYR A 319 23.84 26.04 -29.12
N THR A 320 22.86 25.43 -28.44
CA THR A 320 21.43 25.66 -28.70
C THR A 320 20.63 26.13 -27.49
N GLY A 321 21.27 26.28 -26.32
CA GLY A 321 20.63 26.80 -25.11
C GLY A 321 19.90 25.72 -24.31
N LYS A 322 20.41 24.48 -24.27
CA LYS A 322 19.82 23.35 -23.53
C LYS A 322 20.15 23.46 -22.04
N GLU A 323 19.64 24.50 -21.38
CA GLU A 323 20.06 24.92 -20.05
C GLU A 323 19.91 23.84 -18.98
N PHE A 324 18.88 22.98 -19.08
CA PHE A 324 18.67 21.92 -18.11
C PHE A 324 19.75 20.84 -18.22
N THR A 325 20.00 20.32 -19.42
CA THR A 325 21.04 19.33 -19.72
C THR A 325 22.42 19.87 -19.33
N VAL A 326 22.71 21.12 -19.70
CA VAL A 326 23.97 21.79 -19.35
C VAL A 326 24.15 21.85 -17.83
N SER A 327 23.11 22.25 -17.09
CA SER A 327 23.14 22.32 -15.63
C SER A 327 23.40 20.94 -14.99
N GLN A 328 22.75 19.88 -15.49
CA GLN A 328 23.00 18.52 -15.00
C GLN A 328 24.43 18.06 -15.26
N LEU A 329 24.97 18.30 -16.46
CA LEU A 329 26.35 17.96 -16.79
C LEU A 329 27.36 18.77 -15.96
N VAL A 330 27.10 20.06 -15.72
CA VAL A 330 27.93 20.89 -14.84
C VAL A 330 27.97 20.31 -13.43
N GLY A 331 26.82 19.88 -12.88
CA GLY A 331 26.75 19.24 -11.57
C GLY A 331 27.47 17.89 -11.52
N LEU A 332 27.28 17.04 -12.53
CA LEU A 332 27.87 15.69 -12.59
C LEU A 332 29.40 15.72 -12.74
N PHE A 333 29.93 16.59 -13.59
CA PHE A 333 31.36 16.68 -13.88
C PHE A 333 32.06 17.77 -13.07
N GLN A 334 31.33 18.47 -12.18
CA GLN A 334 31.82 19.61 -11.41
C GLN A 334 32.52 20.65 -12.30
N VAL A 335 31.97 20.89 -13.49
CA VAL A 335 32.56 21.81 -14.48
C VAL A 335 32.49 23.23 -13.92
N ARG A 336 33.64 23.90 -13.85
CA ARG A 336 33.69 25.27 -13.35
C ARG A 336 32.97 26.22 -14.32
N PRO A 337 32.31 27.29 -13.82
CA PRO A 337 31.58 28.23 -14.68
C PRO A 337 32.41 28.80 -15.83
N GLU A 338 33.71 29.07 -15.62
CA GLU A 338 34.63 29.55 -16.66
C GLU A 338 34.86 28.58 -17.81
N ASN A 339 34.57 27.29 -17.62
CA ASN A 339 34.71 26.23 -18.60
C ASN A 339 33.39 25.86 -19.30
N VAL A 340 32.30 26.56 -18.97
CA VAL A 340 31.02 26.48 -19.69
C VAL A 340 30.96 27.60 -20.72
N ARG A 341 30.99 27.23 -22.00
CA ARG A 341 31.04 28.17 -23.12
C ARG A 341 29.72 28.15 -23.87
N ARG A 342 29.21 29.33 -24.22
CA ARG A 342 28.07 29.47 -25.15
C ARG A 342 28.59 29.83 -26.53
N SER A 343 28.25 29.04 -27.53
CA SER A 343 28.68 29.25 -28.91
C SER A 343 27.50 29.01 -29.85
N PRO A 344 26.61 29.99 -30.07
CA PRO A 344 25.36 29.80 -30.83
C PRO A 344 25.54 29.56 -32.34
N THR A 345 26.78 29.45 -32.82
CA THR A 345 27.09 29.00 -34.18
C THR A 345 26.72 27.53 -34.33
N LEU A 346 25.56 27.28 -34.93
CA LEU A 346 25.07 25.94 -35.27
C LEU A 346 26.18 25.16 -35.99
N LYS A 347 26.68 24.10 -35.35
CA LYS A 347 27.20 22.94 -36.07
C LYS A 347 26.00 22.03 -36.29
N ASP A 348 25.70 21.75 -37.55
CA ASP A 348 24.55 20.92 -37.92
C ASP A 348 24.48 19.68 -37.03
N ASP A 349 23.32 19.51 -36.41
CA ASP A 349 22.90 18.38 -35.59
C ASP A 349 23.45 18.18 -34.17
N LEU A 350 24.12 19.18 -33.55
CA LEU A 350 24.62 19.07 -32.18
C LEU A 350 24.10 20.18 -31.25
N ASP A 351 23.70 19.81 -30.03
CA ASP A 351 23.24 20.74 -29.00
C ASP A 351 24.32 21.03 -27.94
N VAL A 352 25.00 19.99 -27.45
CA VAL A 352 26.03 20.12 -26.40
C VAL A 352 27.27 19.31 -26.73
N ARG A 353 28.45 19.90 -26.53
CA ARG A 353 29.74 19.18 -26.55
C ARG A 353 30.33 19.16 -25.14
N LEU A 354 30.62 17.95 -24.66
CA LEU A 354 31.39 17.71 -23.45
C LEU A 354 32.80 17.25 -23.84
N ILE A 355 33.83 17.99 -23.45
CA ILE A 355 35.23 17.60 -23.60
C ILE A 355 35.74 17.24 -22.20
N VAL A 356 36.02 15.96 -21.97
CA VAL A 356 36.47 15.44 -20.68
C VAL A 356 37.97 15.70 -20.53
N GLY A 357 38.35 16.49 -19.52
CA GLY A 357 39.74 16.86 -19.24
C GLY A 357 40.37 16.03 -18.12
N ALA A 358 41.64 16.29 -17.83
CA ALA A 358 42.41 15.59 -16.79
C ALA A 358 41.91 15.85 -15.35
N ASP A 359 41.08 16.87 -15.15
CA ASP A 359 40.40 17.15 -13.88
C ASP A 359 39.18 16.26 -13.63
N PHE A 360 38.75 15.48 -14.64
CA PHE A 360 37.59 14.61 -14.50
C PHE A 360 37.81 13.57 -13.41
N GLN A 361 36.83 13.48 -12.52
CA GLN A 361 36.73 12.44 -11.51
C GLN A 361 35.39 11.74 -11.67
N TRP A 362 35.43 10.41 -11.65
CA TRP A 362 34.21 9.61 -11.64
C TRP A 362 33.37 9.93 -10.40
N PRO A 363 32.05 10.20 -10.55
CA PRO A 363 31.14 10.24 -9.43
C PRO A 363 31.22 8.91 -8.64
N THR A 364 31.15 8.99 -7.30
CA THR A 364 31.51 7.90 -6.36
C THR A 364 30.94 6.50 -6.68
N ALA A 365 31.61 5.46 -6.17
CA ALA A 365 31.64 4.03 -6.60
C ALA A 365 30.32 3.24 -6.84
N SER A 366 29.12 3.77 -6.59
CA SER A 366 27.85 3.11 -6.95
C SER A 366 27.45 3.28 -8.42
N ALA A 367 28.33 3.88 -9.24
CA ALA A 367 28.01 4.37 -10.59
C ALA A 367 28.94 3.84 -11.70
N ARG A 368 29.85 2.90 -11.42
CA ARG A 368 30.68 2.29 -12.47
C ARG A 368 29.85 1.27 -13.27
N PRO A 369 29.73 1.40 -14.61
CA PRO A 369 29.38 0.24 -15.41
C PRO A 369 30.46 -0.82 -15.24
N SER A 370 30.07 -2.07 -15.03
CA SER A 370 31.02 -3.19 -15.06
C SER A 370 31.66 -3.24 -16.45
N PRO A 371 32.95 -3.62 -16.57
CA PRO A 371 33.53 -3.87 -17.87
C PRO A 371 32.73 -5.02 -18.51
N SER A 372 32.08 -4.75 -19.64
CA SER A 372 31.51 -5.78 -20.48
C SER A 372 32.64 -6.46 -21.24
N ASP A 373 32.80 -7.77 -21.03
CA ASP A 373 33.59 -8.67 -21.90
C ASP A 373 32.94 -8.81 -23.30
#